data_AF-A0A976PG24-F1
#
_entry.id   AF-A0A976PG24-F1
#
_cell.length_a   1.000
_cell.length_b   1.000
_cell.length_c   1.000
_cell.angle_alpha   90.00
_cell.angle_beta   90.00
_cell.angle_gamma   90.00
#
_symmetry.space_group_name_H-M   'P 1'
#
loop_
_entity.id
_entity.type
_entity.pdbx_description
1 polymer ?
#
loop_
_entity_poly.entity_id
_entity_poly.type
_entity_poly.pdbx_seq_one_letter_code
_entity_poly.pdbx_strand_id
1 'polypeptide(L)'
;MKLGCFVLTLLLLSTSSFGYEKSDAFMVTIMERSIKVLSPDKYNAKQGIVLTNNTLVKVVGKVIDENDKVLKFVSIEPGMYKSIEINFSKDGKIFFVPMAPSFQEVELVFGKKAYEVPPKK
;
A
#
# COMPACT_ATOMS: atom_id res chain seq x y z
N MET A 1 53.77 9.13 -6.98
CA MET A 1 52.93 8.73 -5.82
C MET A 1 51.63 9.55 -5.65
N LYS A 2 51.15 10.34 -6.63
CA LYS A 2 49.95 11.19 -6.44
C LYS A 2 48.65 10.66 -7.09
N LEU A 3 48.74 9.63 -7.96
CA LEU A 3 47.58 9.13 -8.71
C LEU A 3 46.70 8.15 -7.89
N GLY A 4 47.33 7.30 -7.06
CA GLY A 4 46.61 6.29 -6.26
C GLY A 4 45.74 6.88 -5.15
N CYS A 5 46.16 8.01 -4.56
CA CYS A 5 45.41 8.69 -3.51
C CYS A 5 44.12 9.32 -4.05
N PHE A 6 44.14 9.82 -5.30
CA PHE A 6 42.97 10.45 -5.92
C PHE A 6 41.86 9.45 -6.25
N VAL A 7 42.23 8.22 -6.65
CA VAL A 7 41.27 7.14 -6.96
C VAL A 7 40.57 6.63 -5.69
N LEU A 8 41.28 6.59 -4.56
CA LEU A 8 40.73 6.12 -3.30
C LEU A 8 39.68 7.08 -2.72
N THR A 9 39.86 8.39 -2.89
CA THR A 9 38.91 9.42 -2.46
C THR A 9 37.61 9.39 -3.28
N LEU A 10 37.66 8.99 -4.55
CA LEU A 10 36.49 8.93 -5.43
C LEU A 10 35.56 7.76 -5.09
N LEU A 11 36.10 6.64 -4.56
CA LEU A 11 35.31 5.47 -4.15
C LEU A 11 34.52 5.70 -2.85
N LEU A 12 34.98 6.61 -1.99
CA LEU A 12 34.35 6.93 -0.70
C LEU A 12 33.15 7.89 -0.82
N LEU A 13 32.85 8.40 -2.02
CA LEU A 13 31.68 9.26 -2.30
C LEU A 13 30.45 8.48 -2.78
N SER A 14 30.40 7.16 -2.56
CA SER A 14 29.23 6.33 -2.84
C SER A 14 28.10 6.66 -1.85
N THR A 15 27.40 7.76 -2.12
CA THR A 15 26.22 8.18 -1.35
C THR A 15 25.11 7.13 -1.48
N SER A 16 24.53 6.76 -0.35
CA SER A 16 23.38 5.86 -0.29
C SER A 16 22.18 6.57 -0.93
N SER A 17 21.80 6.16 -2.13
CA SER A 17 20.55 6.60 -2.75
C SER A 17 19.38 5.95 -2.02
N PHE A 18 18.62 6.75 -1.27
CA PHE A 18 17.36 6.30 -0.67
C PHE A 18 16.28 6.25 -1.76
N GLY A 19 16.11 5.08 -2.38
CA GLY A 19 14.98 4.80 -3.26
C GLY A 19 13.70 4.66 -2.44
N TYR A 20 12.68 5.46 -2.76
CA TYR A 20 11.35 5.34 -2.16
C TYR A 20 10.46 4.44 -3.03
N GLU A 21 9.77 3.47 -2.43
CA GLU A 21 8.77 2.65 -3.12
C GLU A 21 7.57 3.52 -3.53
N LYS A 22 7.25 3.51 -4.83
CA LYS A 22 6.11 4.19 -5.44
C LYS A 22 5.36 3.22 -6.33
N SER A 23 4.04 3.34 -6.37
CA SER A 23 3.16 2.50 -7.17
C SER A 23 2.15 3.36 -7.90
N ASP A 24 1.80 3.01 -9.13
CA ASP A 24 0.71 3.67 -9.89
C ASP A 24 -0.69 3.25 -9.39
N ALA A 25 -0.75 2.24 -8.52
CA ALA A 25 -1.95 1.72 -7.86
C ALA A 25 -1.81 1.73 -6.33
N PHE A 26 -2.94 1.73 -5.61
CA PHE A 26 -2.89 1.43 -4.18
C PHE A 26 -2.49 -0.03 -4.00
N MET A 27 -1.36 -0.30 -3.35
CA MET A 27 -0.98 -1.66 -2.96
C MET A 27 -1.26 -1.84 -1.48
N VAL A 28 -2.24 -2.67 -1.16
CA VAL A 28 -2.67 -2.96 0.21
C VAL A 28 -2.22 -4.38 0.54
N THR A 29 -1.16 -4.51 1.32
CA THR A 29 -0.60 -5.79 1.74
C THR A 29 -1.07 -6.11 3.15
N ILE A 30 -1.89 -7.15 3.27
CA ILE A 30 -2.38 -7.65 4.56
C ILE A 30 -1.37 -8.66 5.11
N MET A 31 -0.82 -8.35 6.28
CA MET A 31 0.11 -9.19 7.04
C MET A 31 -0.57 -9.66 8.34
N GLU A 32 0.05 -10.60 9.05
CA GLU A 32 -0.55 -11.19 10.26
C GLU A 32 -0.85 -10.16 11.35
N ARG A 33 -0.05 -9.09 11.44
CA ARG A 33 -0.11 -8.08 12.50
C ARG A 33 -0.15 -6.65 11.97
N SER A 34 -0.26 -6.44 10.68
CA SER A 34 -0.29 -5.10 10.11
C SER A 34 -0.88 -5.12 8.72
N ILE A 35 -1.33 -3.96 8.27
CA ILE A 35 -1.65 -3.73 6.86
C ILE A 35 -0.72 -2.63 6.37
N LYS A 36 0.12 -2.96 5.38
CA LYS A 36 0.99 -1.99 4.69
C LYS A 36 0.24 -1.46 3.49
N VAL A 37 0.21 -0.15 3.31
CA VAL A 37 -0.34 0.49 2.12
C VAL A 37 0.71 1.33 1.42
N LEU A 38 0.91 1.07 0.14
CA LEU A 38 1.62 1.95 -0.79
C LEU A 38 0.59 2.74 -1.59
N SER A 39 0.70 4.06 -1.53
CA SER A 39 -0.24 4.95 -2.21
C SER A 39 0.35 5.49 -3.51
N PRO A 40 -0.48 5.73 -4.53
CA PRO A 40 -0.05 6.46 -5.71
C PRO A 40 0.16 7.94 -5.40
N ASP A 41 1.16 8.53 -6.06
CA ASP A 41 1.55 9.93 -5.87
C ASP A 41 0.47 10.91 -6.37
N LYS A 42 -0.23 10.53 -7.44
CA LYS A 42 -1.18 11.38 -8.15
C LYS A 42 -2.59 10.82 -8.02
N TYR A 43 -3.55 11.73 -7.87
CA TYR A 43 -4.96 11.40 -7.94
C TYR A 43 -5.33 10.94 -9.35
N ASN A 44 -6.14 9.88 -9.41
CA ASN A 44 -6.85 9.46 -10.61
C ASN A 44 -8.31 9.15 -10.23
N ALA A 45 -9.25 9.67 -11.02
CA ALA A 45 -10.68 9.41 -10.80
C ALA A 45 -11.02 7.92 -10.92
N LYS A 46 -10.24 7.16 -11.70
CA LYS A 46 -10.40 5.72 -11.86
C LYS A 46 -9.11 5.04 -11.43
N GLN A 47 -9.10 4.49 -10.23
CA GLN A 47 -7.88 4.05 -9.56
C GLN A 47 -7.90 2.56 -9.29
N GLY A 48 -6.81 1.89 -9.63
CA GLY A 48 -6.56 0.50 -9.28
C GLY A 48 -6.16 0.34 -7.81
N ILE A 49 -6.70 -0.69 -7.17
CA ILE A 49 -6.34 -1.17 -5.84
C ILE A 49 -5.94 -2.63 -5.97
N VAL A 50 -4.71 -2.95 -5.57
CA VAL A 50 -4.17 -4.32 -5.51
C VAL A 50 -4.12 -4.73 -4.05
N LEU A 51 -4.94 -5.71 -3.68
CA LEU A 51 -4.97 -6.26 -2.34
C LEU A 51 -4.20 -7.57 -2.32
N THR A 52 -3.17 -7.67 -1.49
CA THR A 52 -2.30 -8.85 -1.38
C THR A 52 -2.45 -9.49 0.00
N ASN A 53 -2.74 -10.77 0.05
CA ASN A 53 -2.85 -11.52 1.30
C ASN A 53 -1.54 -12.27 1.60
N ASN A 54 -0.71 -11.71 2.48
CA ASN A 54 0.51 -12.35 2.96
C ASN A 54 0.29 -13.11 4.29
N THR A 55 -0.96 -13.41 4.64
CA THR A 55 -1.29 -14.20 5.83
C THR A 55 -1.47 -15.68 5.48
N LEU A 56 -1.54 -16.53 6.51
CA LEU A 56 -1.79 -17.96 6.37
C LEU A 56 -3.27 -18.33 6.24
N VAL A 57 -4.18 -17.36 6.35
CA VAL A 57 -5.63 -17.57 6.32
C VAL A 57 -6.28 -16.74 5.22
N LYS A 58 -7.46 -17.17 4.80
CA LYS A 58 -8.25 -16.43 3.82
C LYS A 58 -8.68 -15.07 4.39
N VAL A 59 -8.47 -14.01 3.61
CA VAL A 59 -8.92 -12.66 3.96
C VAL A 59 -10.20 -12.34 3.22
N VAL A 60 -11.24 -11.96 3.96
CA VAL A 60 -12.51 -11.44 3.45
C VAL A 60 -12.66 -10.00 3.92
N GLY A 61 -13.06 -9.12 3.01
CA GLY A 61 -13.24 -7.71 3.31
C GLY A 61 -14.16 -7.01 2.32
N LYS A 62 -14.33 -5.72 2.55
CA LYS A 62 -15.10 -4.84 1.68
C LYS A 62 -14.35 -3.52 1.47
N VAL A 63 -14.60 -2.89 0.33
CA VAL A 63 -14.20 -1.51 0.08
C VAL A 63 -15.45 -0.66 0.14
N ILE A 64 -15.39 0.40 0.93
CA ILE A 64 -16.50 1.33 1.18
C ILE A 64 -16.09 2.76 0.86
N ASP A 65 -17.07 3.61 0.59
CA ASP A 65 -16.88 5.06 0.59
C ASP A 65 -17.09 5.66 1.99
N GLU A 66 -16.95 6.98 2.09
CA GLU A 66 -17.18 7.77 3.30
C GLU A 66 -18.62 7.73 3.86
N ASN A 67 -19.59 7.22 3.08
CA ASN A 67 -20.99 7.08 3.48
C ASN A 67 -21.33 5.61 3.81
N ASP A 68 -20.33 4.78 4.11
CA ASP A 68 -20.44 3.33 4.36
C ASP A 68 -21.03 2.52 3.18
N LYS A 69 -21.13 3.12 1.98
CA LYS A 69 -21.65 2.42 0.81
C LYS A 69 -20.62 1.41 0.34
N VAL A 70 -21.03 0.16 0.23
CA VAL A 70 -20.16 -0.91 -0.28
C VAL A 70 -19.94 -0.76 -1.77
N LEU A 71 -18.69 -0.54 -2.16
CA LEU A 71 -18.26 -0.45 -3.56
C LEU A 71 -17.87 -1.84 -4.11
N LYS A 72 -17.20 -2.66 -3.28
CA LYS A 72 -16.79 -4.01 -3.67
C LYS A 72 -16.59 -4.93 -2.48
N PHE A 73 -16.98 -6.20 -2.61
CA PHE A 73 -16.54 -7.27 -1.71
C PHE A 73 -15.32 -7.98 -2.27
N VAL A 74 -14.39 -8.33 -1.39
CA VAL A 74 -13.16 -9.03 -1.73
C VAL A 74 -12.96 -10.25 -0.84
N SER A 75 -12.37 -11.27 -1.44
CA SER A 75 -12.04 -12.54 -0.84
C SER A 75 -10.73 -12.96 -1.49
N ILE A 76 -9.70 -13.16 -0.69
CA ILE A 76 -8.32 -13.33 -1.14
C ILE A 76 -7.74 -14.52 -0.38
N GLU A 77 -7.38 -15.57 -1.12
CA GLU A 77 -6.75 -16.76 -0.55
C GLU A 77 -5.32 -16.45 -0.05
N PRO A 78 -4.76 -17.25 0.87
CA PRO A 78 -3.38 -17.09 1.35
C PRO A 78 -2.36 -17.03 0.21
N GLY A 79 -1.44 -16.06 0.26
CA GLY A 79 -0.39 -15.86 -0.75
C GLY A 79 -0.88 -15.29 -2.08
N MET A 80 -2.18 -15.02 -2.23
CA MET A 80 -2.77 -14.52 -3.47
C MET A 80 -3.01 -13.00 -3.41
N TYR A 81 -3.20 -12.40 -4.58
CA TYR A 81 -3.62 -11.02 -4.71
C TYR A 81 -4.93 -10.89 -5.49
N LYS A 82 -5.62 -9.78 -5.29
CA LYS A 82 -6.81 -9.40 -6.03
C LYS A 82 -6.74 -7.94 -6.44
N SER A 83 -6.80 -7.69 -7.73
CA SER A 83 -6.87 -6.34 -8.28
C SER A 83 -8.32 -5.95 -8.52
N ILE A 84 -8.69 -4.75 -8.06
CA ILE A 84 -9.99 -4.14 -8.28
C ILE A 84 -9.78 -2.71 -8.74
N GLU A 85 -10.80 -2.15 -9.37
CA GLU A 85 -10.78 -0.79 -9.88
C GLU A 85 -11.98 -0.05 -9.30
N ILE A 86 -11.74 1.14 -8.78
CA ILE A 86 -12.75 1.95 -8.10
C ILE A 86 -12.71 3.37 -8.61
N ASN A 87 -13.89 3.97 -8.75
CA ASN A 87 -14.01 5.38 -9.05
C ASN A 87 -13.87 6.19 -7.77
N PHE A 88 -12.83 7.01 -7.68
CA PHE A 88 -12.64 7.97 -6.61
C PHE A 88 -13.32 9.28 -6.98
N SER A 89 -14.00 9.87 -6.00
CA SER A 89 -14.45 11.26 -6.07
C SER A 89 -13.30 12.16 -5.60
N LYS A 90 -13.20 13.37 -6.16
CA LYS A 90 -12.05 14.27 -5.91
C LYS A 90 -11.81 14.56 -4.42
N ASP A 91 -12.90 14.68 -3.67
CA ASP A 91 -12.88 14.94 -2.23
C ASP A 91 -13.35 13.74 -1.40
N GLY A 92 -13.67 12.62 -2.08
CA GLY A 92 -14.26 11.45 -1.45
C GLY A 92 -13.21 10.53 -0.84
N LYS A 93 -13.51 9.99 0.34
CA LYS A 93 -12.65 9.00 1.00
C LYS A 93 -13.09 7.59 0.67
N ILE A 94 -12.12 6.70 0.48
CA ILE A 94 -12.32 5.27 0.26
C ILE A 94 -11.59 4.50 1.35
N PHE A 95 -12.23 3.47 1.88
CA PHE A 95 -11.70 2.65 2.96
C PHE A 95 -11.71 1.18 2.59
N PHE A 96 -10.63 0.48 2.90
CA PHE A 96 -10.62 -0.98 2.93
C PHE A 96 -10.92 -1.47 4.35
N VAL A 97 -11.93 -2.33 4.47
CA VAL A 97 -12.39 -2.90 5.73
C VAL A 97 -12.28 -4.43 5.69
N PRO A 98 -11.25 -5.02 6.31
CA PRO A 98 -11.15 -6.46 6.47
C PRO A 98 -12.16 -6.95 7.51
N MET A 99 -13.00 -7.89 7.11
CA MET A 99 -14.06 -8.50 7.93
C MET A 99 -13.58 -9.78 8.61
N ALA A 100 -12.75 -10.57 7.95
CA ALA A 100 -12.19 -11.80 8.49
C ALA A 100 -10.77 -12.04 7.91
N PRO A 101 -9.72 -12.14 8.74
CA PRO A 101 -9.70 -11.74 10.15
C PRO A 101 -10.05 -10.25 10.30
N SER A 102 -10.78 -9.91 11.38
CA SER A 102 -11.18 -8.52 11.62
C SER A 102 -9.97 -7.67 11.96
N PHE A 103 -9.83 -6.52 11.30
CA PHE A 103 -8.74 -5.57 11.54
C PHE A 103 -9.28 -4.14 11.62
N GLN A 104 -8.38 -3.16 11.82
CA GLN A 104 -8.75 -1.77 11.66
C GLN A 104 -9.07 -1.45 10.19
N GLU A 105 -10.03 -0.55 9.98
CA GLU A 105 -10.27 0.06 8.68
C GLU A 105 -9.04 0.84 8.19
N VAL A 106 -8.83 0.82 6.88
CA VAL A 106 -7.65 1.44 6.27
C VAL A 106 -8.13 2.45 5.24
N GLU A 107 -7.92 3.74 5.52
CA GLU A 107 -8.23 4.85 4.61
C GLU A 107 -7.20 4.93 3.49
N LEU A 108 -7.64 4.84 2.23
CA LEU A 108 -6.77 4.90 1.05
C LEU A 108 -6.51 6.36 0.64
N VAL A 109 -5.42 6.93 1.18
CA VAL A 109 -5.05 8.33 0.97
C VAL A 109 -4.00 8.49 -0.13
N PHE A 110 -4.30 9.25 -1.18
CA PHE A 110 -3.34 9.59 -2.25
C PHE A 110 -2.16 10.43 -1.74
N GLY A 111 -1.00 10.31 -2.39
CA GLY A 111 0.19 11.11 -2.12
C GLY A 111 0.85 10.84 -0.75
N LYS A 112 0.26 9.96 0.07
CA LYS A 112 0.83 9.53 1.33
C LYS A 112 1.92 8.50 1.05
N LYS A 113 3.11 8.70 1.65
CA LYS A 113 4.18 7.69 1.66
C LYS A 113 3.63 6.36 2.21
N ALA A 114 4.33 5.27 1.89
CA ALA A 114 4.10 3.96 2.49
C ALA A 114 3.77 4.08 3.98
N TYR A 115 2.63 3.54 4.40
CA TYR A 115 2.20 3.58 5.80
C TYR A 115 1.70 2.22 6.26
N GLU A 116 1.89 1.94 7.55
CA GLU A 116 1.45 0.70 8.18
C GLU A 116 0.35 1.00 9.20
N VAL A 117 -0.70 0.20 9.16
CA VAL A 117 -1.79 0.22 10.13
C VAL A 117 -1.60 -0.98 11.07
N PRO A 118 -1.40 -0.78 12.39
CA PRO A 118 -1.24 -1.86 13.36
C PRO A 118 -2.60 -2.51 13.72
N PRO A 119 -2.62 -3.65 14.44
CA PRO A 119 -3.85 -4.28 14.89
C PRO A 119 -4.53 -3.40 15.95
N LYS A 120 -5.87 -3.48 16.03
CA LYS A 120 -6.59 -2.92 17.17
C LYS A 120 -6.08 -3.60 18.46
N LYS A 121 -5.71 -2.79 19.45
CA LYS A 121 -5.36 -3.26 20.81
C LYS A 121 -6.60 -3.77 21.55
#